data_AF-A0A2P5XTB1-F1
#
_entry.id   AF-A0A2P5XTB1-F1
#
_cell.length_a   1.000
_cell.length_b   1.000
_cell.length_c   1.000
_cell.angle_alpha   90.00
_cell.angle_beta   90.00
_cell.angle_gamma   90.00
#
_symmetry.space_group_name_H-M   'P 1'
#
loop_
_entity.id
_entity.type
_entity.pdbx_description
1 polymer ?
#
loop_
_entity_poly.entity_id
_entity_poly.type
_entity_poly.pdbx_seq_one_letter_code
_entity_poly.pdbx_strand_id
1 'polypeptide(L)'
;MNQIEKDLLLNVGAQWNVLSGDVCWCVWKNRNAFVFNSTLTSSELVLKQSIAYAKHIIQSILPKPVQQGGVQQLVHWEGPPPGWAKLNIDGGVDIGTRLGPVGWLLHDKHGNQILGYCLNDGVLDVLQAKL
;
A
#
# COMPACT_ATOMS: atom_id res chain seq x y z
N MET A 1 -4.72 -32.99 -7.54
CA MET A 1 -4.04 -31.70 -7.42
C MET A 1 -4.06 -31.01 -8.78
N ASN A 2 -4.75 -29.87 -8.88
CA ASN A 2 -4.94 -29.15 -10.15
C ASN A 2 -3.67 -28.36 -10.54
N GLN A 3 -3.60 -27.86 -11.77
CA GLN A 3 -2.42 -27.15 -12.29
C GLN A 3 -2.09 -25.89 -11.46
N ILE A 4 -3.09 -25.22 -10.90
CA ILE A 4 -2.93 -24.03 -10.05
C ILE A 4 -2.26 -24.41 -8.73
N GLU A 5 -2.66 -25.51 -8.11
CA GLU A 5 -2.05 -26.04 -6.88
C GLU A 5 -0.60 -26.47 -7.10
N LYS A 6 -0.28 -27.05 -8.27
CA LYS A 6 1.10 -27.39 -8.64
C LYS A 6 1.96 -26.15 -8.88
N ASP A 7 1.43 -25.14 -9.57
CA ASP A 7 2.08 -23.84 -9.79
C ASP A 7 2.34 -23.11 -8.46
N LEU A 8 1.39 -23.17 -7.52
CA LEU A 8 1.54 -22.65 -6.15
C LEU A 8 2.64 -23.42 -5.41
N LEU A 9 2.60 -24.75 -5.40
CA LEU A 9 3.54 -25.54 -4.58
C LEU A 9 4.98 -25.53 -5.10
N LEU A 10 5.21 -25.50 -6.43
CA LEU A 10 6.54 -25.60 -7.02
C LEU A 10 7.26 -24.25 -7.17
N ASN A 11 6.55 -23.14 -7.39
CA ASN A 11 7.16 -21.82 -7.59
C ASN A 11 6.98 -20.85 -6.42
N VAL A 12 5.91 -21.00 -5.61
CA VAL A 12 5.61 -20.05 -4.52
C VAL A 12 6.22 -20.51 -3.18
N GLY A 13 6.45 -21.81 -2.99
CA GLY A 13 7.08 -22.32 -1.76
C GLY A 13 8.40 -21.63 -1.40
N ALA A 14 9.15 -21.17 -2.41
CA ALA A 14 10.41 -20.43 -2.22
C ALA A 14 10.25 -18.90 -2.03
N GLN A 15 9.07 -18.33 -2.33
CA GLN A 15 8.83 -16.88 -2.44
C GLN A 15 7.49 -16.46 -1.82
N TRP A 16 7.04 -17.19 -0.80
CA TRP A 16 5.78 -16.96 -0.08
C TRP A 16 5.64 -15.53 0.46
N ASN A 17 6.75 -14.89 0.83
CA ASN A 17 6.79 -13.51 1.27
C ASN A 17 6.30 -12.52 0.20
N VAL A 18 6.60 -12.74 -1.08
CA VAL A 18 6.13 -11.88 -2.18
C VAL A 18 4.64 -12.15 -2.44
N LEU A 19 4.25 -13.42 -2.58
CA LEU A 19 2.85 -13.74 -2.86
C LEU A 19 1.90 -13.29 -1.74
N SER A 20 2.25 -13.51 -0.48
CA SER A 20 1.40 -13.12 0.64
C SER A 20 1.16 -11.61 0.68
N GLY A 21 2.20 -10.80 0.41
CA GLY A 21 2.07 -9.36 0.24
C GLY A 21 1.14 -8.97 -0.90
N ASP A 22 1.33 -9.58 -2.08
CA ASP A 22 0.50 -9.30 -3.26
C ASP A 22 -0.96 -9.72 -3.08
N VAL A 23 -1.22 -10.84 -2.39
CA VAL A 23 -2.59 -11.29 -2.07
C VAL A 23 -3.28 -10.28 -1.17
N CYS A 24 -2.62 -9.84 -0.09
CA CYS A 24 -3.15 -8.82 0.80
C CYS A 24 -3.46 -7.51 0.05
N TRP A 25 -2.56 -7.09 -0.83
CA TRP A 25 -2.74 -5.91 -1.67
C TRP A 25 -3.93 -6.03 -2.62
N CYS A 26 -4.06 -7.13 -3.35
CA CYS A 26 -5.17 -7.34 -4.27
C CYS A 26 -6.52 -7.44 -3.55
N VAL A 27 -6.57 -8.07 -2.37
CA VAL A 27 -7.78 -8.11 -1.52
C VAL A 27 -8.16 -6.70 -1.09
N TRP A 28 -7.19 -5.90 -0.62
CA TRP A 28 -7.42 -4.50 -0.25
C TRP A 28 -7.95 -3.68 -1.43
N LYS A 29 -7.35 -3.81 -2.62
CA LYS A 29 -7.84 -3.13 -3.84
C LYS A 29 -9.26 -3.56 -4.20
N ASN A 30 -9.58 -4.85 -4.09
CA ASN A 30 -10.93 -5.33 -4.40
C ASN A 30 -11.97 -4.76 -3.42
N ARG A 31 -11.62 -4.65 -2.12
CA ARG A 31 -12.48 -4.02 -1.13
C ARG A 31 -12.70 -2.53 -1.42
N ASN A 32 -11.64 -1.82 -1.80
CA ASN A 32 -11.76 -0.41 -2.18
C ASN A 32 -12.57 -0.21 -3.46
N ALA A 33 -12.40 -1.08 -4.46
CA ALA A 33 -13.24 -1.04 -5.66
C ALA A 33 -14.72 -1.22 -5.33
N PHE A 34 -15.05 -2.05 -4.33
CA PHE A 34 -16.42 -2.17 -3.85
C PHE A 34 -16.90 -0.89 -3.15
N VAL A 35 -16.12 -0.34 -2.23
CA VAL A 35 -16.49 0.87 -1.48
C VAL A 35 -16.67 2.08 -2.39
N PHE A 36 -15.73 2.31 -3.31
CA PHE A 36 -15.70 3.55 -4.11
C PHE A 36 -16.38 3.43 -5.47
N ASN A 37 -16.41 2.23 -6.06
CA ASN A 37 -16.93 2.01 -7.41
C ASN A 37 -18.08 0.99 -7.46
N SER A 38 -18.57 0.49 -6.32
CA SER A 38 -19.57 -0.59 -6.24
C SER A 38 -19.22 -1.83 -7.09
N THR A 39 -17.93 -2.04 -7.34
CA THR A 39 -17.42 -3.12 -8.18
C THR A 39 -16.75 -4.16 -7.30
N LEU A 40 -17.22 -5.40 -7.33
CA LEU A 40 -16.60 -6.50 -6.61
C LEU A 40 -16.15 -7.59 -7.58
N THR A 41 -14.86 -7.86 -7.55
CA THR A 41 -14.24 -8.95 -8.30
C THR A 41 -14.35 -10.25 -7.49
N SER A 42 -14.57 -11.38 -8.17
CA SER A 42 -14.63 -12.69 -7.49
C SER A 42 -13.29 -13.05 -6.84
N SER A 43 -13.35 -13.76 -5.72
CA SER A 43 -12.14 -14.20 -5.00
C SER A 43 -11.19 -15.03 -5.88
N GLU A 44 -11.72 -15.79 -6.82
CA GLU A 44 -10.91 -16.56 -7.78
C GLU A 44 -10.10 -15.64 -8.70
N LEU A 45 -10.70 -14.57 -9.21
CA LEU A 45 -10.03 -13.63 -10.11
C LEU A 45 -9.03 -12.75 -9.35
N VAL A 46 -9.36 -12.36 -8.12
CA VAL A 46 -8.41 -11.72 -7.19
C VAL A 46 -7.18 -12.61 -6.97
N LEU A 47 -7.37 -13.89 -6.68
CA LEU A 47 -6.25 -14.82 -6.46
C LEU A 47 -5.39 -14.99 -7.72
N LYS A 48 -6.03 -15.15 -8.90
CA LYS A 48 -5.33 -15.22 -10.19
C LYS A 48 -4.50 -13.96 -10.45
N GLN A 49 -5.05 -12.78 -10.16
CA GLN A 49 -4.35 -11.50 -10.30
C GLN A 49 -3.16 -11.39 -9.34
N SER A 50 -3.32 -11.79 -8.09
CA SER A 50 -2.23 -11.81 -7.10
C SER A 50 -1.07 -12.71 -7.55
N ILE A 51 -1.36 -13.90 -8.07
CA ILE A 51 -0.35 -14.82 -8.60
C ILE A 51 0.37 -14.19 -9.81
N ALA A 52 -0.38 -13.54 -10.71
CA ALA A 52 0.20 -12.88 -11.88
C ALA A 52 1.14 -11.73 -11.49
N TYR A 53 0.76 -10.90 -10.51
CA TYR A 53 1.61 -9.82 -10.01
C TYR A 53 2.85 -10.34 -9.28
N ALA A 54 2.70 -11.35 -8.43
CA ALA A 54 3.84 -11.97 -7.76
C ALA A 54 4.85 -12.49 -8.78
N LYS A 55 4.38 -13.23 -9.81
CA LYS A 55 5.25 -13.72 -10.91
C LYS A 55 5.99 -12.57 -11.59
N HIS A 56 5.32 -11.45 -11.86
CA HIS A 56 5.95 -10.27 -12.48
C HIS A 56 7.01 -9.63 -11.56
N ILE A 57 6.72 -9.47 -10.27
CA ILE A 57 7.65 -8.91 -9.29
C ILE A 57 8.90 -9.79 -9.18
N ILE A 58 8.70 -11.10 -9.04
CA ILE A 58 9.80 -12.08 -8.97
C ILE A 58 10.69 -11.97 -10.21
N GLN A 59 10.10 -11.95 -11.41
CA GLN A 59 10.83 -11.80 -12.67
C GLN A 59 11.57 -10.46 -12.77
N SER A 60 11.05 -9.40 -12.16
CA SER A 60 11.69 -8.08 -12.14
C SER A 60 12.87 -7.98 -11.16
N ILE A 61 12.88 -8.80 -10.11
CA ILE A 61 13.94 -8.88 -9.08
C ILE A 61 15.09 -9.78 -9.55
N LEU A 62 14.83 -10.75 -10.44
CA LEU A 62 15.90 -11.55 -11.03
C LEU A 62 16.92 -10.62 -11.71
N PRO A 63 18.23 -10.84 -11.49
CA PRO A 63 19.25 -9.95 -12.02
C PRO A 63 19.16 -9.89 -13.54
N LYS A 64 18.70 -8.75 -14.06
CA LYS A 64 18.94 -8.37 -15.45
C LYS A 64 20.46 -8.22 -15.61
N PRO A 65 21.08 -8.59 -16.74
CA PRO A 65 22.50 -8.33 -16.95
C PRO A 65 22.77 -6.83 -16.74
N VAL A 66 23.45 -6.52 -15.64
CA VAL A 66 23.64 -5.15 -15.15
C VAL A 66 24.67 -4.47 -16.04
N GLN A 67 24.31 -3.37 -16.71
CA GLN A 67 25.29 -2.35 -17.03
C GLN A 67 25.80 -1.79 -15.70
N GLN A 68 27.03 -2.16 -15.34
CA GLN A 68 27.67 -1.76 -14.09
C GLN A 68 27.70 -0.22 -14.02
N GLY A 69 27.04 0.38 -13.03
CA GLY A 69 27.11 1.83 -12.84
C GLY A 69 26.20 2.47 -11.79
N GLY A 70 25.14 1.81 -11.33
CA GLY A 70 24.25 2.37 -10.31
C GLY A 70 24.48 1.76 -8.93
N VAL A 71 24.95 2.56 -7.97
CA VAL A 71 24.83 2.20 -6.54
C VAL A 71 23.34 2.15 -6.22
N GLN A 72 22.81 0.99 -5.83
CA GLN A 72 21.44 0.90 -5.33
C GLN A 72 21.39 1.64 -3.98
N GLN A 73 20.79 2.83 -3.97
CA GLN A 73 20.55 3.57 -2.74
C GLN A 73 19.31 2.99 -2.05
N LEU A 74 19.49 2.46 -0.84
CA LEU A 74 18.39 2.02 -0.01
C LEU A 74 17.64 3.25 0.53
N VAL A 75 16.49 3.56 -0.06
CA VAL A 75 15.59 4.61 0.44
C VAL A 75 14.75 4.00 1.57
N HIS A 76 14.99 4.45 2.79
CA HIS A 76 14.16 4.12 3.95
C HIS A 76 13.74 5.42 4.63
N TRP A 77 12.74 5.35 5.50
CA TRP A 77 12.35 6.51 6.28
C TRP A 77 13.43 6.83 7.31
N GLU A 78 13.94 8.06 7.26
CA GLU A 78 14.80 8.62 8.31
C GLU A 78 13.96 9.57 9.17
N GLY A 79 14.15 9.46 10.49
CA GLY A 79 13.47 10.33 11.45
C GLY A 79 13.91 11.79 11.35
N PRO A 80 13.08 12.75 11.78
CA PRO A 80 13.44 14.17 11.80
C PRO A 80 14.67 14.42 12.70
N PRO A 81 15.42 15.51 12.47
CA PRO A 81 16.57 15.88 13.31
C PRO A 81 16.17 16.08 14.79
N PRO A 82 17.13 15.95 15.74
CA PRO A 82 16.86 16.24 17.15
C PRO A 82 16.25 17.64 17.34
N GLY A 83 15.20 17.73 18.16
CA GLY A 83 14.45 18.97 18.38
C GLY A 83 13.30 19.21 17.38
N TRP A 84 13.17 18.37 16.36
CA TRP A 84 12.06 18.41 15.40
C TRP A 84 11.10 17.23 15.62
N ALA A 85 9.86 17.42 15.20
CA ALA A 85 8.83 16.38 15.16
C ALA A 85 8.26 16.30 13.74
N LYS A 86 7.81 15.11 13.33
CA LYS A 86 7.21 14.88 12.02
C LYS A 86 5.69 14.90 12.14
N LEU A 87 5.05 15.86 11.47
CA LEU A 87 3.60 15.92 11.36
C LEU A 87 3.17 15.28 10.03
N ASN A 88 2.46 14.15 10.10
CA ASN A 88 1.77 13.57 8.95
C ASN A 88 0.32 14.04 8.99
N ILE A 89 -0.17 14.62 7.90
CA ILE A 89 -1.58 15.03 7.74
C ILE A 89 -2.14 14.21 6.59
N ASP A 90 -3.33 13.65 6.79
CA ASP A 90 -4.06 12.98 5.72
C ASP A 90 -5.55 13.29 5.84
N GLY A 91 -6.23 13.32 4.71
CA GLY A 91 -7.61 13.75 4.64
C GLY A 91 -8.32 13.17 3.42
N GLY A 92 -9.59 12.86 3.61
CA GLY A 92 -10.47 12.34 2.57
C GLY A 92 -11.68 13.25 2.40
N VAL A 93 -12.25 13.26 1.19
CA VAL A 93 -13.51 13.93 0.90
C VAL A 93 -14.37 12.99 0.07
N ASP A 94 -15.61 12.79 0.49
CA ASP A 94 -16.63 12.14 -0.32
C ASP A 94 -17.15 13.11 -1.38
N ILE A 95 -17.09 12.72 -2.66
CA ILE A 95 -17.42 13.60 -3.79
C ILE A 95 -18.91 13.96 -3.83
N GLY A 96 -19.78 13.06 -3.37
CA GLY A 96 -21.24 13.26 -3.43
C GLY A 96 -21.75 14.22 -2.37
N THR A 97 -21.29 14.03 -1.13
CA THR A 97 -21.69 14.84 0.02
C THR A 97 -20.80 16.06 0.22
N ARG A 98 -19.61 16.09 -0.40
CA ARG A 98 -18.55 17.05 -0.14
C ARG A 98 -18.24 17.14 1.35
N LEU A 99 -18.19 16.01 2.03
CA LEU A 99 -17.79 15.94 3.43
C LEU A 99 -16.75 14.86 3.58
N GLY A 100 -15.83 15.05 4.51
CA GLY A 100 -14.92 13.97 4.86
C GLY A 100 -13.98 14.32 6.00
N PRO A 101 -13.28 13.31 6.51
CA PRO A 101 -12.44 13.46 7.67
C PRO A 101 -11.07 14.04 7.31
N VAL A 102 -10.49 14.75 8.28
CA VAL A 102 -9.07 15.12 8.27
C VAL A 102 -8.44 14.66 9.57
N GLY A 103 -7.29 14.02 9.47
CA GLY A 103 -6.51 13.57 10.60
C GLY A 103 -5.06 13.99 10.49
N TRP A 104 -4.41 14.07 11.64
CA TRP A 104 -2.98 14.26 11.69
C TRP A 104 -2.34 13.48 12.83
N LEU A 105 -1.07 13.12 12.64
CA LEU A 105 -0.28 12.38 13.60
C LEU A 105 1.11 13.00 13.71
N LEU A 106 1.49 13.35 14.93
CA LEU A 106 2.79 13.91 15.27
C LEU A 106 3.67 12.79 15.81
N HIS A 107 4.85 12.62 15.21
CA HIS A 107 5.84 11.63 15.61
C HIS A 107 7.13 12.28 16.09
N ASP A 108 7.80 11.63 17.04
CA ASP A 108 9.17 11.97 17.42
C ASP A 108 10.21 11.48 16.38
N LYS A 109 11.48 11.75 16.66
CA LYS A 109 12.62 11.29 15.84
C LYS A 109 12.77 9.77 15.74
N HIS A 110 12.14 9.01 16.63
CA HIS A 110 12.16 7.55 16.65
C HIS A 110 10.91 6.95 15.96
N GLY A 111 9.99 7.79 15.48
CA GLY A 111 8.73 7.38 14.89
C GLY A 111 7.62 7.10 15.90
N ASN A 112 7.86 7.31 17.21
CA ASN A 112 6.82 7.14 18.23
C ASN A 112 5.79 8.25 18.09
N GLN A 113 4.51 7.91 18.26
CA GLN A 113 3.45 8.91 18.29
C GLN A 113 3.58 9.77 19.56
N ILE A 114 3.67 11.08 19.36
CA ILE A 114 3.58 12.08 20.42
C ILE A 114 2.11 12.45 20.64
N LEU A 115 1.39 12.73 19.54
CA LEU A 115 0.00 13.19 19.55
C LEU A 115 -0.69 12.85 18.22
N GLY A 116 -2.01 12.77 18.22
CA GLY A 116 -2.80 12.69 17.00
C GLY A 116 -4.20 13.24 17.21
N TYR A 117 -4.84 13.61 16.11
CA TYR A 117 -6.20 14.14 16.09
C TYR A 117 -6.93 13.68 14.83
N CYS A 118 -8.25 13.58 14.93
CA CYS A 118 -9.13 13.29 13.82
C CYS A 118 -10.40 14.15 13.94
N LEU A 119 -10.70 14.88 12.87
CA LEU A 119 -11.93 15.63 12.70
C LEU A 119 -12.77 14.92 11.65
N ASN A 120 -14.00 14.55 11.99
CA ASN A 120 -14.93 13.89 11.06
C ASN A 120 -15.88 14.88 10.35
N ASP A 121 -15.90 16.14 10.77
CA ASP A 121 -16.88 17.12 10.34
C ASP A 121 -16.22 18.31 9.62
N GLY A 122 -16.67 18.60 8.40
CA GLY A 122 -16.55 19.95 7.83
C GLY A 122 -15.53 20.18 6.71
N VAL A 123 -14.94 19.14 6.11
CA VAL A 123 -14.03 19.35 4.97
C VAL A 123 -14.77 19.20 3.65
N LEU A 124 -14.92 20.34 2.96
CA LEU A 124 -15.76 20.47 1.76
C LEU A 124 -15.03 20.17 0.45
N ASP A 125 -13.70 20.18 0.49
CA ASP A 125 -12.84 20.05 -0.69
C ASP A 125 -11.53 19.31 -0.38
N VAL A 126 -11.03 18.58 -1.35
CA VAL A 126 -9.77 17.82 -1.28
C VAL A 126 -8.58 18.74 -1.00
N LEU A 127 -8.63 19.99 -1.46
CA LEU A 127 -7.60 20.96 -1.14
C LEU A 127 -7.61 21.33 0.35
N GLN A 128 -8.80 21.54 0.93
CA GLN A 128 -8.95 21.79 2.37
C GLN A 128 -8.56 20.58 3.21
N ALA A 129 -8.71 19.37 2.68
CA ALA A 129 -8.31 18.14 3.36
C ALA A 129 -6.79 17.97 3.52
N LYS A 130 -6.01 18.72 2.74
CA LYS A 130 -4.55 18.56 2.61
C LYS A 130 -3.74 19.77 3.11
N LEU A 131 -4.40 20.86 3.49
CA LEU A 131 -3.81 22.09 4.02
C LEU A 131 -3.97 22.15 5.54
#